data_AF-A0A1F4D854-F1
#
_entry.id   AF-A0A1F4D854-F1
#
_cell.length_a   1.000
_cell.length_b   1.000
_cell.length_c   1.000
_cell.angle_alpha   90.00
_cell.angle_beta   90.00
_cell.angle_gamma   90.00
#
_symmetry.space_group_name_H-M   'P 1'
#
loop_
_entity.id
_entity.type
_entity.pdbx_description
1 polymer ?
#
loop_
_entity_poly.entity_id
_entity_poly.type
_entity_poly.pdbx_seq_one_letter_code
_entity_poly.pdbx_strand_id
1 'polypeptide(L)'
;MQQHHYLGDLARIGHTIWYVATRGEQWAALLSFSAAAWKCGVRDRWVGWDFRSQYGRLKLIANNSRFLILRDWHIANLGSKVLSLCGQRIAGDWQARFGHRLLLMETFVDPARFHGTVYRAANWTCLGLTRGFRRTREGYSQRAESPKLVFVRPLQRDARAQLSRCILDPVYRTGVPKIMLTAEQMRTLPDFFNDIPDPRRAQGRRHRLPVVLGIAAAAVLCGMRGYKAIAGWARDLGPKARERFGCRRKQRRYLVPRESIIRGVMGSDST
;
A
#
# COMPACT_ATOMS: atom_id res chain seq x y z
N MET A 1 23.55 -12.71 6.03
CA MET A 1 22.99 -11.77 5.02
C MET A 1 23.93 -10.60 4.78
N GLN A 2 24.28 -9.81 5.80
CA GLN A 2 25.17 -8.64 5.69
C GLN A 2 26.51 -8.94 4.98
N GLN A 3 27.15 -10.05 5.32
CA GLN A 3 28.47 -10.41 4.80
C GLN A 3 28.49 -10.90 3.35
N HIS A 4 27.36 -11.39 2.81
CA HIS A 4 27.36 -12.19 1.57
C HIS A 4 26.34 -11.75 0.52
N HIS A 5 25.29 -11.02 0.90
CA HIS A 5 24.31 -10.52 -0.08
C HIS A 5 24.81 -9.20 -0.68
N TYR A 6 24.72 -9.03 -2.00
CA TYR A 6 25.27 -7.87 -2.73
C TYR A 6 24.64 -6.51 -2.36
N LEU A 7 23.49 -6.51 -1.66
CA LEU A 7 22.83 -5.32 -1.09
C LEU A 7 22.95 -5.24 0.44
N GLY A 8 23.78 -6.09 1.05
CA GLY A 8 23.82 -6.26 2.50
C GLY A 8 22.51 -6.79 3.07
N ASP A 9 22.36 -6.63 4.38
CA ASP A 9 21.11 -6.91 5.07
C ASP A 9 20.04 -5.84 4.79
N LEU A 10 18.89 -5.99 5.43
CA LEU A 10 17.82 -5.01 5.38
C LEU A 10 17.29 -4.85 6.80
N ALA A 11 17.25 -3.62 7.29
CA ALA A 11 16.64 -3.30 8.58
C ALA A 11 15.20 -3.81 8.64
N ARG A 12 14.79 -4.32 9.80
CA ARG A 12 13.41 -4.78 10.05
C ARG A 12 12.46 -3.58 10.14
N ILE A 13 12.01 -3.10 8.99
CA ILE A 13 11.05 -2.01 8.90
C ILE A 13 9.68 -2.60 8.56
N GLY A 14 8.71 -2.45 9.47
CA GLY A 14 7.37 -2.99 9.30
C GLY A 14 7.31 -4.52 9.32
N HIS A 15 6.31 -5.10 8.65
CA HIS A 15 6.14 -6.55 8.58
C HIS A 15 7.26 -7.21 7.80
N THR A 16 8.05 -8.05 8.47
CA THR A 16 9.18 -8.78 7.89
C THR A 16 9.29 -10.20 8.46
N ILE A 17 9.47 -11.19 7.61
CA ILE A 17 9.80 -12.58 7.94
C ILE A 17 11.14 -12.97 7.31
N TRP A 18 11.95 -13.72 8.05
CA TRP A 18 13.18 -14.31 7.56
C TRP A 18 13.05 -15.82 7.55
N TYR A 19 13.60 -16.44 6.51
CA TYR A 19 13.74 -17.88 6.41
C TYR A 19 15.20 -18.26 6.24
N VAL A 20 15.55 -19.38 6.86
CA VAL A 20 16.76 -20.13 6.58
C VAL A 20 16.32 -21.43 5.91
N ALA A 21 16.81 -21.68 4.70
CA ALA A 21 16.67 -22.98 4.07
C ALA A 21 17.84 -23.85 4.50
N THR A 22 17.53 -25.00 5.09
CA THR A 22 18.54 -25.97 5.53
C THR A 22 18.48 -27.24 4.69
N ARG A 23 19.62 -27.93 4.60
CA ARG A 23 19.71 -29.32 4.14
C ARG A 23 20.41 -30.10 5.24
N GLY A 24 19.66 -30.94 5.95
CA GLY A 24 20.11 -31.43 7.26
C GLY A 24 20.29 -30.26 8.23
N GLU A 25 21.42 -30.25 8.94
CA GLU A 25 21.76 -29.20 9.91
C GLU A 25 22.44 -27.98 9.27
N GLN A 26 22.84 -28.09 8.00
CA GLN A 26 23.58 -27.04 7.31
C GLN A 26 22.65 -26.01 6.65
N TRP A 27 23.04 -24.74 6.73
CA TRP A 27 22.32 -23.65 6.08
C TRP A 27 22.74 -23.61 4.61
N ALA A 28 21.75 -23.58 3.72
CA ALA A 28 21.96 -23.55 2.27
C ALA A 28 21.57 -22.20 1.64
N ALA A 29 20.51 -21.58 2.13
CA ALA A 29 20.06 -20.27 1.63
C ALA A 29 19.35 -19.44 2.70
N LEU A 30 19.35 -18.12 2.50
CA LEU A 30 18.69 -17.14 3.37
C LEU A 30 17.71 -16.30 2.56
N LEU A 31 16.51 -16.07 3.10
CA LEU A 31 15.47 -15.27 2.47
C LEU A 31 14.89 -14.25 3.45
N SER A 32 14.56 -13.08 2.93
CA SER A 32 13.77 -12.07 3.63
C SER A 32 12.56 -11.70 2.80
N PHE A 33 11.40 -11.71 3.44
CA PHE A 33 10.15 -11.18 2.92
C PHE A 33 9.73 -9.99 3.77
N SER A 34 9.51 -8.84 3.14
CA SER A 34 9.05 -7.62 3.79
C SER A 34 7.76 -7.10 3.16
N ALA A 35 7.22 -6.01 3.68
CA ALA A 35 6.05 -5.36 3.09
C ALA A 35 6.29 -4.95 1.63
N ALA A 36 5.22 -4.98 0.82
CA ALA A 36 5.29 -4.60 -0.60
C ALA A 36 5.78 -3.18 -0.85
N ALA A 37 6.39 -2.98 -2.02
CA ALA A 37 6.78 -1.66 -2.50
C ALA A 37 5.53 -0.79 -2.72
N TRP A 38 5.54 0.41 -2.16
CA TRP A 38 4.38 1.32 -2.21
C TRP A 38 3.98 1.72 -3.63
N LYS A 39 4.97 1.93 -4.51
CA LYS A 39 4.75 2.34 -5.90
C LYS A 39 5.42 1.34 -6.82
N CYS A 40 4.63 0.62 -7.61
CA CYS A 40 5.14 -0.29 -8.64
C CYS A 40 4.15 -0.33 -9.81
N GLY A 41 4.28 0.65 -10.72
CA GLY A 41 3.29 0.82 -11.79
C GLY A 41 3.11 -0.40 -12.71
N VAL A 42 4.16 -1.21 -12.88
CA VAL A 42 4.08 -2.46 -13.66
C VAL A 42 3.19 -3.49 -12.96
N ARG A 43 3.42 -3.74 -11.67
CA ARG A 43 2.54 -4.60 -10.86
C ARG A 43 1.13 -4.03 -10.82
N ASP A 44 0.99 -2.73 -10.58
CA ASP A 44 -0.32 -2.10 -10.39
C ASP A 44 -1.18 -2.23 -11.67
N ARG A 45 -0.58 -2.05 -12.86
CA ARG A 45 -1.24 -2.34 -14.14
C ARG A 45 -1.57 -3.81 -14.33
N TRP A 46 -0.67 -4.71 -13.96
CA TRP A 46 -0.93 -6.15 -14.05
C TRP A 46 -2.07 -6.57 -13.12
N VAL A 47 -2.11 -6.11 -11.87
CA VAL A 47 -3.22 -6.39 -10.96
C VAL A 47 -4.53 -5.82 -11.51
N GLY A 48 -4.50 -4.60 -12.05
CA GLY A 48 -5.68 -3.93 -12.61
C GLY A 48 -6.61 -3.33 -11.53
N TRP A 49 -6.08 -3.09 -10.33
CA TRP A 49 -6.82 -2.41 -9.26
C TRP A 49 -6.85 -0.90 -9.45
N ASP A 50 -7.79 -0.24 -8.78
CA ASP A 50 -7.86 1.21 -8.75
C ASP A 50 -6.91 1.79 -7.68
N PHE A 51 -6.45 3.02 -7.89
CA PHE A 51 -5.52 3.69 -6.96
C PHE A 51 -6.09 3.87 -5.55
N ARG A 52 -7.42 4.04 -5.41
CA ARG A 52 -8.07 4.23 -4.11
C ARG A 52 -7.97 2.96 -3.26
N SER A 53 -8.07 1.78 -3.88
CA SER A 53 -7.96 0.48 -3.20
C SER A 53 -6.53 -0.02 -3.05
N GLN A 54 -5.63 0.36 -3.97
CA GLN A 54 -4.27 -0.14 -4.05
C GLN A 54 -3.53 -0.04 -2.72
N TYR A 55 -3.50 1.15 -2.10
CA TYR A 55 -2.74 1.39 -0.88
C TYR A 55 -3.19 0.49 0.28
N GLY A 56 -4.50 0.33 0.48
CA GLY A 56 -5.06 -0.54 1.52
C GLY A 56 -4.81 -2.04 1.28
N ARG A 57 -4.54 -2.44 0.03
CA ARG A 57 -4.33 -3.84 -0.38
C ARG A 57 -2.87 -4.24 -0.48
N LEU A 58 -1.93 -3.29 -0.44
CA LEU A 58 -0.48 -3.59 -0.42
C LEU A 58 -0.08 -4.53 0.73
N LYS A 59 -0.79 -4.48 1.86
CA LYS A 59 -0.58 -5.41 2.99
C LYS A 59 -0.77 -6.88 2.62
N LEU A 60 -1.52 -7.17 1.55
CA LEU A 60 -1.77 -8.53 1.06
C LEU A 60 -0.65 -9.03 0.13
N ILE A 61 0.42 -8.25 -0.03
CA ILE A 61 1.56 -8.56 -0.88
C ILE A 61 2.83 -8.55 -0.04
N ALA A 62 3.65 -9.58 -0.18
CA ALA A 62 4.98 -9.64 0.40
C ALA A 62 6.04 -9.47 -0.69
N ASN A 63 7.06 -8.67 -0.40
CA ASN A 63 8.21 -8.48 -1.26
C ASN A 63 9.35 -9.39 -0.78
N ASN A 64 9.82 -10.32 -1.62
CA ASN A 64 11.06 -11.04 -1.41
C ASN A 64 12.25 -10.08 -1.59
N SER A 65 12.59 -9.41 -0.49
CA SER A 65 13.53 -8.29 -0.46
C SER A 65 14.99 -8.73 -0.50
N ARG A 66 15.28 -9.95 -0.04
CA ARG A 66 16.61 -10.55 -0.07
C ARG A 66 16.49 -12.03 -0.36
N PHE A 67 17.36 -12.52 -1.23
CA PHE A 67 17.53 -13.95 -1.46
C PHE A 67 19.01 -14.23 -1.72
N LEU A 68 19.60 -15.05 -0.87
CA LEU A 68 21.00 -15.43 -0.92
C LEU A 68 21.10 -16.96 -0.87
N ILE A 69 21.73 -17.56 -1.87
CA ILE A 69 22.24 -18.93 -1.80
C ILE A 69 23.69 -18.82 -1.31
N LEU A 70 24.07 -19.63 -0.32
CA LEU A 70 25.43 -19.61 0.24
C LEU A 70 26.41 -20.23 -0.77
N ARG A 71 27.69 -19.80 -0.72
CA ARG A 71 28.69 -20.12 -1.74
C ARG A 71 28.88 -21.62 -1.97
N ASP A 72 28.84 -22.40 -0.90
CA ASP A 72 29.05 -23.86 -0.98
C ASP A 72 27.81 -24.62 -1.46
N TRP A 73 26.72 -23.90 -1.77
CA TRP A 73 25.41 -24.45 -2.07
C TRP A 73 24.91 -24.14 -3.49
N HIS A 74 25.81 -23.83 -4.43
CA HIS A 74 25.48 -23.63 -5.84
C HIS A 74 25.19 -24.95 -6.59
N ILE A 75 24.16 -25.67 -6.14
CA ILE A 75 23.66 -26.88 -6.78
C ILE A 75 22.44 -26.57 -7.67
N ALA A 76 22.25 -27.38 -8.71
CA ALA A 76 21.14 -27.22 -9.65
C ALA A 76 19.78 -27.21 -8.91
N ASN A 77 18.89 -26.30 -9.33
CA ASN A 77 17.50 -26.19 -8.87
C ASN A 77 17.28 -25.88 -7.38
N LEU A 78 18.33 -25.71 -6.56
CA LEU A 78 18.17 -25.36 -5.14
C LEU A 78 17.37 -24.08 -4.98
N GLY A 79 17.73 -23.04 -5.73
CA GLY A 79 17.09 -21.74 -5.59
C GLY A 79 15.60 -21.77 -5.88
N SER A 80 15.18 -22.44 -6.96
CA SER A 80 13.77 -22.55 -7.33
C SER A 80 13.01 -23.46 -6.36
N LYS A 81 13.64 -24.53 -5.86
CA LYS A 81 13.08 -25.39 -4.81
C LYS A 81 12.83 -24.61 -3.52
N VAL A 82 13.79 -23.81 -3.07
CA VAL A 82 13.67 -22.96 -1.87
C VAL A 82 12.54 -21.95 -2.04
N LEU A 83 12.44 -21.27 -3.19
CA LEU A 83 11.33 -20.36 -3.47
C LEU A 83 9.96 -21.08 -3.45
N SER A 84 9.89 -22.30 -4.00
CA SER A 84 8.67 -23.10 -3.96
C SER A 84 8.26 -23.46 -2.53
N LEU A 85 9.21 -23.88 -1.69
CA LEU A 85 8.96 -24.20 -0.28
C LEU A 85 8.50 -22.97 0.49
N CYS A 86 9.13 -21.81 0.28
CA CYS A 86 8.66 -20.55 0.87
C CYS A 86 7.24 -20.21 0.42
N GLY A 87 6.93 -20.35 -0.87
CA GLY A 87 5.59 -20.09 -1.41
C GLY A 87 4.48 -20.95 -0.79
N GLN A 88 4.80 -22.18 -0.36
CA GLN A 88 3.85 -23.08 0.29
C GLN A 88 3.51 -22.68 1.73
N ARG A 89 4.43 -22.03 2.46
CA ARG A 89 4.23 -21.68 3.88
C ARG A 89 3.95 -20.21 4.16
N ILE A 90 4.48 -19.30 3.35
CA ILE A 90 4.52 -17.88 3.68
C ILE A 90 3.13 -17.29 3.96
N ALA A 91 2.08 -17.75 3.27
CA ALA A 91 0.73 -17.28 3.51
C ALA A 91 0.26 -17.58 4.95
N GLY A 92 0.56 -18.78 5.46
CA GLY A 92 0.23 -19.19 6.82
C GLY A 92 1.10 -18.49 7.86
N ASP A 93 2.41 -18.45 7.63
CA ASP A 93 3.35 -17.80 8.55
C ASP A 93 3.07 -16.29 8.70
N TRP A 94 2.72 -15.64 7.58
CA TRP A 94 2.36 -14.21 7.58
C TRP A 94 1.04 -13.95 8.31
N GLN A 95 0.05 -14.84 8.15
CA GLN A 95 -1.21 -14.76 8.88
C GLN A 95 -1.00 -14.97 10.38
N ALA A 96 -0.24 -16.00 10.78
CA ALA A 96 0.05 -16.29 12.18
C ALA A 96 0.78 -15.12 12.85
N ARG A 97 1.71 -14.46 12.14
CA ARG A 97 2.54 -13.41 12.71
C ARG A 97 1.93 -12.00 12.65
N PHE A 98 1.16 -11.69 11.62
CA PHE A 98 0.66 -10.33 11.37
C PHE A 98 -0.86 -10.23 11.25
N GLY A 99 -1.59 -11.33 11.48
CA GLY A 99 -3.05 -11.36 11.55
C GLY A 99 -3.76 -11.19 10.20
N HIS A 100 -3.07 -11.37 9.07
CA HIS A 100 -3.70 -11.29 7.74
C HIS A 100 -2.99 -12.18 6.72
N ARG A 101 -3.75 -12.71 5.76
CA ARG A 101 -3.24 -13.61 4.73
C ARG A 101 -2.72 -12.86 3.51
N LEU A 102 -1.62 -13.35 2.94
CA LEU A 102 -1.06 -12.86 1.69
C LEU A 102 -1.79 -13.45 0.48
N LEU A 103 -1.85 -12.68 -0.60
CA LEU A 103 -2.36 -13.08 -1.92
C LEU A 103 -1.25 -13.18 -2.97
N LEU A 104 -0.21 -12.35 -2.87
CA LEU A 104 0.83 -12.23 -3.89
C LEU A 104 2.21 -12.10 -3.24
N MET A 105 3.20 -12.69 -3.88
CA MET A 105 4.60 -12.33 -3.65
C MET A 105 5.12 -11.51 -4.83
N GLU A 106 5.99 -10.55 -4.55
CA GLU A 106 6.72 -9.77 -5.56
C GLU A 106 8.23 -9.81 -5.27
N THR A 107 9.04 -9.52 -6.28
CA THR A 107 10.48 -9.28 -6.12
C THR A 107 10.96 -8.34 -7.22
N PHE A 108 12.13 -7.74 -6.98
CA PHE A 108 12.79 -6.81 -7.88
C PHE A 108 14.20 -7.30 -8.18
N VAL A 109 14.45 -7.63 -9.44
CA VAL A 109 15.74 -8.14 -9.91
C VAL A 109 16.46 -7.06 -10.70
N ASP A 110 17.73 -6.83 -10.40
CA ASP A 110 18.57 -5.94 -11.19
C ASP A 110 19.06 -6.65 -12.47
N PRO A 111 18.56 -6.30 -13.67
CA PRO A 111 18.95 -6.98 -14.90
C PRO A 111 20.43 -6.79 -15.25
N ALA A 112 21.10 -5.76 -14.70
CA ALA A 112 22.54 -5.58 -14.87
C ALA A 112 23.39 -6.59 -14.07
N ARG A 113 22.78 -7.30 -13.11
CA ARG A 113 23.46 -8.27 -12.24
C ARG A 113 22.93 -9.69 -12.41
N PHE A 114 21.63 -9.83 -12.63
CA PHE A 114 20.95 -11.13 -12.64
C PHE A 114 19.82 -11.18 -13.67
N HIS A 115 19.66 -12.31 -14.35
CA HIS A 115 18.58 -12.55 -15.31
C HIS A 115 17.24 -12.95 -14.68
N GLY A 116 17.21 -13.17 -13.36
CA GLY A 116 16.01 -13.63 -12.64
C GLY A 116 15.64 -15.09 -12.91
N THR A 117 16.58 -15.90 -13.40
CA THR A 117 16.38 -17.31 -13.80
C THR A 117 15.73 -18.15 -12.71
N VAL A 118 16.13 -17.95 -11.45
CA VAL A 118 15.58 -18.69 -10.30
C VAL A 118 14.09 -18.44 -10.09
N TYR A 119 13.62 -17.21 -10.35
CA TYR A 119 12.21 -16.85 -10.25
C TYR A 119 11.40 -17.43 -11.42
N ARG A 120 11.96 -17.38 -12.64
CA ARG A 120 11.35 -18.03 -13.82
C ARG A 120 11.18 -19.54 -13.59
N ALA A 121 12.23 -20.20 -13.12
CA ALA A 121 12.21 -21.63 -12.79
C ALA A 121 11.25 -21.98 -11.64
N ALA A 122 10.94 -21.04 -10.76
CA ALA A 122 9.96 -21.20 -9.68
C ALA A 122 8.53 -20.79 -10.09
N ASN A 123 8.24 -20.67 -11.39
CA ASN A 123 6.94 -20.27 -11.95
C ASN A 123 6.47 -18.87 -11.53
N TRP A 124 7.40 -17.92 -11.37
CA TRP A 124 7.05 -16.51 -11.20
C TRP A 124 6.87 -15.84 -12.56
N THR A 125 5.88 -14.97 -12.68
CA THR A 125 5.60 -14.22 -13.90
C THR A 125 6.44 -12.94 -13.91
N CYS A 126 7.25 -12.77 -14.97
CA CYS A 126 7.96 -11.52 -15.23
C CYS A 126 6.99 -10.49 -15.82
N LEU A 127 6.82 -9.35 -15.16
CA LEU A 127 5.89 -8.30 -15.60
C LEU A 127 6.56 -7.18 -16.41
N GLY A 128 7.90 -7.14 -16.45
CA GLY A 128 8.67 -6.12 -17.14
C GLY A 128 9.46 -5.22 -16.19
N LEU A 129 9.90 -4.05 -16.68
CA LEU A 129 10.82 -3.15 -15.99
C LEU A 129 10.13 -2.05 -15.18
N THR A 130 10.62 -1.78 -13.97
CA THR A 130 10.30 -0.55 -13.26
C THR A 130 10.82 0.67 -14.02
N ARG A 131 10.31 1.87 -13.69
CA ARG A 131 10.80 3.14 -14.27
C ARG A 131 12.20 3.55 -13.78
N GLY A 132 12.89 2.75 -12.96
CA GLY A 132 14.27 3.01 -12.54
C GLY A 132 14.49 4.11 -11.49
N PHE A 133 13.43 4.74 -10.97
CA PHE A 133 13.52 5.73 -9.89
C PHE A 133 13.77 5.08 -8.53
N ARG A 134 14.67 5.65 -7.74
CA ARG A 134 14.98 5.21 -6.36
C ARG A 134 14.39 6.19 -5.36
N ARG A 135 13.93 5.71 -4.20
CA ARG A 135 13.58 6.57 -3.08
C ARG A 135 14.85 7.09 -2.39
N THR A 136 14.97 8.41 -2.24
CA THR A 136 16.00 9.12 -1.48
C THR A 136 15.39 9.68 -0.19
N ARG A 137 16.21 10.23 0.72
CA ARG A 137 15.69 10.92 1.93
C ARG A 137 14.76 12.08 1.58
N GLU A 138 15.00 12.75 0.45
CA GLU A 138 14.26 13.92 -0.03
C GLU A 138 13.07 13.57 -0.95
N GLY A 139 12.85 12.30 -1.27
CA GLY A 139 11.77 11.87 -2.14
C GLY A 139 12.18 10.77 -3.09
N TYR A 140 12.12 11.04 -4.40
CA TYR A 140 12.57 10.12 -5.44
C TYR A 140 13.71 10.76 -6.23
N SER A 141 14.63 9.94 -6.74
CA SER A 141 15.71 10.39 -7.61
C SER A 141 15.14 11.17 -8.80
N GLN A 142 15.82 12.24 -9.21
CA GLN A 142 15.39 13.04 -10.36
C GLN A 142 15.54 12.28 -11.68
N ARG A 143 16.46 11.30 -11.73
CA ARG A 143 16.73 10.47 -12.89
C ARG A 143 16.40 8.99 -12.63
N ALA A 144 16.01 8.31 -13.68
CA ALA A 144 15.80 6.87 -13.72
C ALA A 144 17.14 6.17 -13.94
N GLU A 145 17.76 5.68 -12.87
CA GLU A 145 19.15 5.20 -12.93
C GLU A 145 19.24 3.67 -13.03
N SER A 146 18.27 2.93 -12.48
CA SER A 146 18.37 1.46 -12.45
C SER A 146 17.00 0.76 -12.53
N PRO A 147 16.42 0.62 -13.73
CA PRO A 147 15.24 -0.21 -13.95
C PRO A 147 15.45 -1.62 -13.40
N LYS A 148 14.44 -2.14 -12.69
CA LYS A 148 14.45 -3.51 -12.13
C LYS A 148 13.40 -4.35 -12.83
N LEU A 149 13.71 -5.60 -13.14
CA LEU A 149 12.70 -6.58 -13.53
C LEU A 149 11.79 -6.86 -12.34
N VAL A 150 10.49 -6.78 -12.56
CA VAL A 150 9.46 -7.10 -11.57
C VAL A 150 8.96 -8.52 -11.84
N PHE A 151 9.08 -9.39 -10.84
CA PHE A 151 8.46 -10.72 -10.88
C PHE A 151 7.38 -10.81 -9.82
N VAL A 152 6.29 -11.50 -10.14
CA VAL A 152 5.20 -11.78 -9.20
C VAL A 152 4.85 -13.26 -9.17
N ARG A 153 4.38 -13.73 -8.01
CA ARG A 153 3.87 -15.08 -7.83
C ARG A 153 2.56 -15.04 -7.04
N PRO A 154 1.42 -15.37 -7.67
CA PRO A 154 0.16 -15.61 -6.97
C PRO A 154 0.31 -16.74 -5.96
N LEU A 155 -0.21 -16.57 -4.74
CA LEU A 155 -0.24 -17.63 -3.71
C LEU A 155 -1.51 -18.50 -3.80
N GLN A 156 -2.48 -18.06 -4.60
CA GLN A 156 -3.71 -18.78 -4.92
C GLN A 156 -4.18 -18.43 -6.34
N ARG A 157 -5.04 -19.26 -6.93
CA ARG A 157 -5.45 -19.15 -8.34
C ARG A 157 -6.13 -17.83 -8.66
N ASP A 158 -7.00 -17.37 -7.78
CA ASP A 158 -7.80 -16.15 -7.94
C ASP A 158 -7.15 -14.90 -7.35
N ALA A 159 -5.88 -14.95 -6.91
CA ALA A 159 -5.23 -13.85 -6.18
C ALA A 159 -5.30 -12.51 -6.94
N ARG A 160 -5.10 -12.52 -8.25
CA ARG A 160 -5.19 -11.30 -9.08
C ARG A 160 -6.61 -10.74 -9.07
N ALA A 161 -7.62 -11.60 -9.26
CA ALA A 161 -9.02 -11.22 -9.22
C ALA A 161 -9.35 -10.62 -7.85
N GLN A 162 -9.00 -11.31 -6.76
CA GLN A 162 -9.17 -10.87 -5.38
C GLN A 162 -8.58 -9.47 -5.10
N LEU A 163 -7.38 -9.21 -5.62
CA LEU A 163 -6.71 -7.93 -5.48
C LEU A 163 -7.38 -6.82 -6.30
N SER A 164 -8.06 -7.12 -7.41
CA SER A 164 -8.67 -6.11 -8.29
C SER A 164 -10.16 -5.84 -8.07
N ARG A 165 -10.88 -6.70 -7.33
CA ARG A 165 -12.34 -6.55 -7.10
C ARG A 165 -12.69 -5.19 -6.50
N CYS A 166 -13.86 -4.62 -6.80
CA CYS A 166 -14.30 -3.37 -6.17
C CYS A 166 -14.37 -3.49 -4.63
N ILE A 167 -14.92 -4.60 -4.15
CA ILE A 167 -15.07 -4.88 -2.73
C ILE A 167 -14.19 -6.09 -2.37
N LEU A 168 -13.29 -5.89 -1.41
CA LEU A 168 -12.39 -6.93 -0.94
C LEU A 168 -13.14 -7.98 -0.10
N ASP A 169 -12.62 -9.19 -0.01
CA ASP A 169 -13.24 -10.30 0.72
C ASP A 169 -13.23 -9.98 2.20
N PRO A 170 -14.28 -10.28 2.96
CA PRO A 170 -14.22 -10.22 4.41
C PRO A 170 -12.96 -10.86 5.00
N VAL A 171 -12.50 -12.00 4.45
CA VAL A 171 -11.28 -12.67 4.94
C VAL A 171 -9.99 -11.85 4.77
N TYR A 172 -9.95 -10.90 3.82
CA TYR A 172 -8.80 -10.01 3.60
C TYR A 172 -9.03 -8.58 4.14
N ARG A 173 -10.22 -8.27 4.66
CA ARG A 173 -10.55 -6.97 5.30
C ARG A 173 -9.98 -6.90 6.72
N THR A 174 -8.66 -6.86 6.84
CA THR A 174 -7.99 -6.76 8.14
C THR A 174 -7.65 -5.32 8.51
N GLY A 175 -8.02 -4.87 9.71
CA GLY A 175 -7.82 -3.48 10.14
C GLY A 175 -8.71 -2.46 9.42
N VAL A 176 -8.43 -1.17 9.64
CA VAL A 176 -9.24 -0.07 9.09
C VAL A 176 -8.99 0.09 7.58
N PRO A 177 -10.03 0.16 6.72
CA PRO A 177 -9.87 0.43 5.30
C PRO A 177 -9.12 1.75 5.08
N LYS A 178 -7.91 1.68 4.50
CA LYS A 178 -7.15 2.85 4.08
C LYS A 178 -7.42 3.12 2.60
N ILE A 179 -8.53 3.79 2.33
CA ILE A 179 -8.86 4.27 0.98
C ILE A 179 -8.17 5.63 0.78
N MET A 180 -7.62 5.87 -0.41
CA MET A 180 -7.04 7.17 -0.77
C MET A 180 -7.82 7.83 -1.89
N LEU A 181 -8.33 9.03 -1.66
CA LEU A 181 -9.08 9.78 -2.67
C LEU A 181 -8.14 10.34 -3.73
N THR A 182 -8.58 10.32 -4.99
CA THR A 182 -7.87 11.01 -6.08
C THR A 182 -8.10 12.52 -6.01
N ALA A 183 -7.29 13.28 -6.75
CA ALA A 183 -7.44 14.73 -6.81
C ALA A 183 -8.79 15.17 -7.40
N GLU A 184 -9.36 14.38 -8.31
CA GLU A 184 -10.66 14.65 -8.91
C GLU A 184 -11.81 14.37 -7.93
N GLN A 185 -11.77 13.24 -7.21
CA GLN A 185 -12.78 12.97 -6.18
C GLN A 185 -12.77 14.02 -5.07
N MET A 186 -11.59 14.51 -4.68
CA MET A 186 -11.52 15.60 -3.70
C MET A 186 -12.23 16.87 -4.18
N ARG A 187 -12.25 17.12 -5.50
CA ARG A 187 -12.92 18.28 -6.10
C ARG A 187 -14.41 18.08 -6.23
N THR A 188 -14.85 16.92 -6.70
CA THR A 188 -16.26 16.68 -7.01
C THR A 188 -17.09 16.25 -5.80
N LEU A 189 -16.45 15.69 -4.76
CA LEU A 189 -17.19 15.17 -3.61
C LEU A 189 -18.03 16.23 -2.86
N PRO A 190 -17.55 17.47 -2.63
CA PRO A 190 -18.39 18.54 -2.11
C PRO A 190 -19.62 18.83 -2.98
N ASP A 191 -19.53 18.67 -4.30
CA ASP A 191 -20.60 19.09 -5.21
C ASP A 191 -21.87 18.26 -5.06
N PHE A 192 -21.76 16.99 -4.66
CA PHE A 192 -22.90 16.13 -4.33
C PHE A 192 -23.79 16.66 -3.19
N PHE A 193 -23.29 17.62 -2.43
CA PHE A 193 -24.00 18.20 -1.29
C PHE A 193 -24.46 19.65 -1.56
N ASN A 194 -24.30 20.17 -2.78
CA ASN A 194 -24.67 21.55 -3.11
C ASN A 194 -26.17 21.82 -2.97
N ASP A 195 -27.00 20.81 -3.23
CA ASP A 195 -28.47 20.93 -3.18
C ASP A 195 -29.04 20.79 -1.76
N ILE A 196 -28.19 20.55 -0.75
CA ILE A 196 -28.62 20.46 0.65
C ILE A 196 -28.70 21.89 1.23
N PRO A 197 -29.89 22.35 1.65
CA PRO A 197 -30.03 23.65 2.31
C PRO A 197 -29.19 23.71 3.59
N ASP A 198 -28.58 24.87 3.89
CA ASP A 198 -27.76 25.04 5.10
C ASP A 198 -28.61 25.47 6.30
N PRO A 199 -28.96 24.54 7.22
CA PRO A 199 -29.85 24.85 8.36
C PRO A 199 -29.16 25.73 9.41
N ARG A 200 -27.85 25.98 9.28
CA ARG A 200 -27.08 26.72 10.28
C ARG A 200 -27.36 28.22 10.17
N ARG A 201 -27.41 28.88 11.33
CA ARG A 201 -27.46 30.35 11.45
C ARG A 201 -26.23 31.00 10.82
N ALA A 202 -26.34 32.27 10.41
CA ALA A 202 -25.28 33.02 9.72
C ALA A 202 -23.90 32.94 10.41
N GLN A 203 -23.87 32.97 11.74
CA GLN A 203 -22.64 32.88 12.55
C GLN A 203 -21.93 31.51 12.46
N GLY A 204 -22.68 30.44 12.13
CA GLY A 204 -22.20 29.07 11.94
C GLY A 204 -21.71 28.74 10.52
N ARG A 205 -21.92 29.63 9.54
CA ARG A 205 -21.59 29.41 8.12
C ARG A 205 -20.13 29.72 7.75
N ARG A 206 -19.20 29.56 8.70
CA ARG A 206 -17.76 29.84 8.49
C ARG A 206 -17.12 28.96 7.41
N HIS A 207 -17.63 27.74 7.26
CA HIS A 207 -17.30 26.80 6.18
C HIS A 207 -18.58 26.48 5.41
N ARG A 208 -18.50 26.46 4.08
CA ARG A 208 -19.60 26.05 3.20
C ARG A 208 -20.07 24.65 3.61
N LEU A 209 -21.39 24.44 3.76
CA LEU A 209 -21.94 23.14 4.15
C LEU A 209 -21.45 21.99 3.23
N PRO A 210 -21.45 22.15 1.89
CA PRO A 210 -21.01 21.07 1.00
C PRO A 210 -19.55 20.67 1.23
N VAL A 211 -18.69 21.61 1.62
CA VAL A 211 -17.29 21.35 1.96
C VAL A 211 -17.15 20.57 3.27
N VAL A 212 -17.96 20.90 4.28
CA VAL A 212 -17.94 20.16 5.56
C VAL A 212 -18.43 18.73 5.36
N LEU A 213 -19.54 18.55 4.65
CA LEU A 213 -20.09 17.23 4.32
C LEU A 213 -19.15 16.43 3.40
N GLY A 214 -18.57 17.07 2.39
CA GLY A 214 -17.57 16.46 1.51
C GLY A 214 -16.34 15.96 2.27
N ILE A 215 -15.81 16.75 3.21
CA ILE A 215 -14.68 16.32 4.07
C ILE A 215 -15.08 15.18 5.00
N ALA A 216 -16.28 15.23 5.57
CA ALA A 216 -16.76 14.17 6.45
C ALA A 216 -16.98 12.85 5.70
N ALA A 217 -17.67 12.89 4.56
CA ALA A 217 -17.86 11.76 3.67
C ALA A 217 -16.52 11.18 3.20
N ALA A 218 -15.58 12.06 2.81
CA ALA A 218 -14.23 11.66 2.44
C ALA A 218 -13.51 10.92 3.57
N ALA A 219 -13.55 11.46 4.79
CA ALA A 219 -12.91 10.85 5.95
C ALA A 219 -13.51 9.48 6.27
N VAL A 220 -14.84 9.35 6.21
CA VAL A 220 -15.56 8.08 6.42
C VAL A 220 -15.18 7.06 5.35
N LEU A 221 -15.12 7.47 4.08
CA LEU A 221 -14.63 6.63 2.98
C LEU A 221 -13.17 6.21 3.22
N CYS A 222 -12.34 7.09 3.76
CA CYS A 222 -10.96 6.80 4.18
C CYS A 222 -10.86 5.98 5.49
N GLY A 223 -11.98 5.50 6.04
CA GLY A 223 -12.03 4.60 7.19
C GLY A 223 -12.07 5.30 8.55
N MET A 224 -12.20 6.62 8.60
CA MET A 224 -12.29 7.36 9.86
C MET A 224 -13.66 7.18 10.51
N ARG A 225 -13.68 6.88 11.81
CA ARG A 225 -14.92 6.69 12.58
C ARG A 225 -15.00 7.70 13.73
N GLY A 226 -16.14 8.37 13.84
CA GLY A 226 -16.40 9.37 14.87
C GLY A 226 -15.82 10.76 14.55
N TYR A 227 -16.43 11.78 15.15
CA TYR A 227 -16.14 13.20 14.84
C TYR A 227 -14.68 13.60 15.04
N LYS A 228 -14.05 13.11 16.12
CA LYS A 228 -12.64 13.37 16.44
C LYS A 228 -11.69 12.82 15.37
N ALA A 229 -11.94 11.61 14.88
CA ALA A 229 -11.12 11.00 13.83
C ALA A 229 -11.27 11.74 12.49
N ILE A 230 -12.49 12.14 12.14
CA ILE A 230 -12.78 12.94 10.94
C ILE A 230 -12.06 14.29 11.00
N ALA A 231 -12.13 14.98 12.14
CA ALA A 231 -11.43 16.25 12.34
C ALA A 231 -9.90 16.10 12.35
N GLY A 232 -9.39 14.99 12.89
CA GLY A 232 -7.97 14.61 12.79
C GLY A 232 -7.53 14.46 11.33
N TRP A 233 -8.24 13.62 10.57
CA TRP A 233 -7.97 13.39 9.15
C TRP A 233 -8.01 14.67 8.32
N ALA A 234 -8.99 15.55 8.57
CA ALA A 234 -9.09 16.83 7.88
C ALA A 234 -7.86 17.73 8.16
N ARG A 235 -7.32 17.74 9.39
CA ARG A 235 -6.10 18.49 9.73
C ARG A 235 -4.87 17.94 9.04
N ASP A 236 -4.78 16.63 8.83
CA ASP A 236 -3.64 15.99 8.19
C ASP A 236 -3.61 16.17 6.66
N LEU A 237 -4.69 16.69 6.07
CA LEU A 237 -4.72 17.04 4.65
C LEU A 237 -3.68 18.11 4.32
N GLY A 238 -2.84 17.82 3.31
CA GLY A 238 -1.89 18.79 2.77
C GLY A 238 -2.59 19.98 2.05
N PRO A 239 -1.87 21.10 1.81
CA PRO A 239 -2.46 22.32 1.25
C PRO A 239 -3.25 22.11 -0.06
N LYS A 240 -2.69 21.35 -1.00
CA LYS A 240 -3.35 21.02 -2.28
C LYS A 240 -4.63 20.19 -2.10
N ALA A 241 -4.69 19.33 -1.09
CA ALA A 241 -5.90 18.54 -0.82
C ALA A 241 -7.01 19.43 -0.25
N ARG A 242 -6.67 20.32 0.70
CA ARG A 242 -7.61 21.29 1.27
C ARG A 242 -8.17 22.25 0.21
N GLU A 243 -7.32 22.69 -0.71
CA GLU A 243 -7.72 23.47 -1.88
C GLU A 243 -8.72 22.72 -2.77
N ARG A 244 -8.45 21.45 -3.08
CA ARG A 244 -9.34 20.62 -3.91
C ARG A 244 -10.72 20.45 -3.27
N PHE A 245 -10.79 20.27 -1.95
CA PHE A 245 -12.05 20.24 -1.22
C PHE A 245 -12.79 21.59 -1.16
N GLY A 246 -12.20 22.68 -1.66
CA GLY A 246 -12.80 24.00 -1.58
C GLY A 246 -12.78 24.61 -0.17
N CYS A 247 -11.80 24.23 0.66
CA CYS A 247 -11.65 24.81 2.00
C CYS A 247 -11.51 26.34 1.93
N ARG A 248 -12.05 27.03 2.94
CA ARG A 248 -11.94 28.49 3.02
C ARG A 248 -10.47 28.91 3.16
N ARG A 249 -10.05 29.89 2.37
CA ARG A 249 -8.71 30.49 2.44
C ARG A 249 -8.72 31.70 3.38
N LYS A 250 -7.81 31.75 4.35
CA LYS A 250 -7.55 32.90 5.23
C LYS A 250 -6.04 33.04 5.43
N GLN A 251 -5.49 34.25 5.26
CA GLN A 251 -4.05 34.52 5.40
C GLN A 251 -3.16 33.49 4.66
N ARG A 252 -3.47 33.23 3.38
CA ARG A 252 -2.77 32.26 2.51
C ARG A 252 -2.80 30.79 2.98
N ARG A 253 -3.61 30.44 3.99
CA ARG A 253 -3.80 29.06 4.47
C ARG A 253 -5.24 28.58 4.22
N TYR A 254 -5.38 27.32 3.84
CA TYR A 254 -6.67 26.65 3.73
C TYR A 254 -7.09 26.09 5.09
N LEU A 255 -8.22 26.58 5.61
CA LEU A 255 -8.78 26.21 6.90
C LEU A 255 -9.77 25.05 6.77
N VAL A 256 -9.55 24.02 7.57
CA VAL A 256 -10.41 22.84 7.63
C VAL A 256 -11.42 22.96 8.78
N PRO A 257 -12.60 22.34 8.68
CA PRO A 257 -13.58 22.36 9.76
C PRO A 257 -13.03 21.65 11.00
N ARG A 258 -13.29 22.24 12.17
CA ARG A 258 -12.94 21.64 13.48
C ARG A 258 -13.97 20.59 13.87
N GLU A 259 -13.64 19.77 14.86
CA GLU A 259 -14.55 18.74 15.38
C GLU A 259 -15.91 19.30 15.76
N SER A 260 -15.97 20.46 16.44
CA SER A 260 -17.24 21.11 16.81
C SER A 260 -18.11 21.49 15.62
N ILE A 261 -17.48 21.89 14.49
CA ILE A 261 -18.19 22.25 13.26
C ILE A 261 -18.73 20.99 12.57
N ILE A 262 -17.93 19.93 12.54
CA ILE A 262 -18.33 18.63 11.98
C ILE A 262 -19.47 18.03 12.80
N ARG A 263 -19.35 18.05 14.13
CA ARG A 263 -20.38 17.57 15.05
C ARG A 263 -21.66 18.37 14.93
N GLY A 264 -21.61 19.70 14.91
CA GLY A 264 -22.81 20.54 14.77
C GLY A 264 -23.46 20.50 13.37
N VAL A 265 -22.81 19.91 12.37
CA VAL A 265 -23.40 19.66 11.04
C VAL A 265 -24.01 18.27 10.93
N MET A 266 -23.36 17.24 11.51
CA MET A 266 -23.77 15.84 11.36
C MET A 266 -24.59 15.30 12.54
N GLY A 267 -24.40 15.87 13.73
CA GLY A 267 -25.26 15.63 14.87
C GLY A 267 -26.49 16.52 14.73
N SER A 268 -27.59 15.96 14.26
CA SER A 268 -28.90 16.47 14.63
C SER A 268 -29.01 16.30 16.15
N ASP A 269 -29.19 17.39 16.88
CA ASP A 269 -29.86 17.29 18.17
C ASP A 269 -31.18 16.59 17.90
N SER A 270 -31.34 15.38 18.43
CA SER A 270 -32.64 14.74 18.55
C SER A 270 -33.53 15.74 19.27
N THR A 271 -34.57 16.21 18.59
CA THR A 271 -35.72 16.83 19.24
C THR A 271 -36.24 15.98 20.39
#